data_AF-A0A0Q5TQA0-F1
#
_entry.id   AF-A0A0Q5TQA0-F1
#
_cell.length_a   1.000
_cell.length_b   1.000
_cell.length_c   1.000
_cell.angle_alpha   90.00
_cell.angle_beta   90.00
_cell.angle_gamma   90.00
#
_symmetry.space_group_name_H-M   'P 1'
#
loop_
_entity.id
_entity.type
_entity.pdbx_description
1 polymer ?
#
loop_
_entity_poly.entity_id
_entity_poly.type
_entity_poly.pdbx_seq_one_letter_code
_entity_poly.pdbx_strand_id
1 'polypeptide(L)'
;MQKGGEDASLKNAFKELKWTGEAVNMVELVYGVYETGQVNGGKISLSELMEFFGQALPVNISGYFKRFADIKRRKSMSKTRYLDEMQQLVAKRIEDSDAWNPDDQKRKYGF
;
A
#
# COMPACT_ATOMS: atom_id res chain seq x y z
N MET A 1 -22.01 -40.07 -13.42
CA MET A 1 -20.86 -39.17 -13.19
C MET A 1 -21.02 -37.95 -14.07
N GLN A 2 -21.44 -36.82 -13.50
CA GLN A 2 -21.34 -35.48 -14.08
C GLN A 2 -21.86 -34.46 -13.04
N LYS A 3 -20.93 -33.74 -12.41
CA LYS A 3 -21.06 -32.37 -11.90
C LYS A 3 -19.64 -31.82 -12.05
N GLY A 4 -19.31 -31.05 -13.07
CA GLY A 4 -20.01 -29.85 -13.52
C GLY A 4 -19.51 -28.71 -12.62
N GLY A 5 -18.53 -27.97 -13.13
CA GLY A 5 -17.69 -27.06 -12.35
C GLY A 5 -18.48 -25.93 -11.69
N GLU A 6 -18.35 -25.87 -10.38
CA GLU A 6 -18.65 -24.69 -9.56
C GLU A 6 -17.35 -24.26 -8.88
N ASP A 7 -16.36 -23.86 -9.68
CA ASP A 7 -15.34 -22.94 -9.20
C ASP A 7 -15.48 -21.68 -10.04
N ALA A 8 -16.58 -20.97 -9.76
CA ALA A 8 -16.80 -19.62 -10.24
C ALA A 8 -15.76 -18.74 -9.55
N SER A 9 -14.54 -18.82 -10.09
CA SER A 9 -13.48 -17.85 -9.92
C SER A 9 -14.12 -16.47 -9.94
N LEU A 10 -14.12 -15.82 -8.78
CA LEU A 10 -14.30 -14.39 -8.66
C LEU A 10 -13.15 -13.76 -9.46
N LYS A 11 -13.31 -13.72 -10.78
CA LYS A 11 -12.43 -12.97 -11.67
C LYS A 11 -12.67 -11.52 -11.28
N ASN A 12 -11.79 -11.06 -10.40
CA ASN A 12 -11.79 -9.75 -9.79
C ASN A 12 -12.24 -8.68 -10.80
N ALA A 13 -13.31 -7.97 -10.46
CA ALA A 13 -13.78 -6.79 -11.21
C ALA A 13 -12.77 -5.62 -11.17
N PHE A 14 -11.63 -5.80 -10.52
CA PHE A 14 -10.49 -4.91 -10.59
C PHE A 14 -9.72 -5.21 -11.88
N LYS A 15 -9.50 -4.20 -12.73
CA LYS A 15 -8.45 -4.24 -13.77
C LYS A 15 -7.21 -4.87 -13.15
N GLU A 16 -6.49 -5.74 -13.85
CA GLU A 16 -5.28 -6.41 -13.35
C GLU A 16 -4.33 -5.41 -12.69
N LEU A 17 -4.43 -5.27 -11.37
CA LEU A 17 -3.59 -4.38 -10.59
C LEU A 17 -2.26 -5.10 -10.42
N LYS A 18 -1.16 -4.40 -10.71
CA LYS A 18 0.19 -4.93 -10.55
C LYS A 18 1.01 -3.93 -9.75
N TRP A 19 1.76 -4.43 -8.78
CA TRP A 19 2.76 -3.60 -8.13
C TRP A 19 3.93 -3.35 -9.09
N THR A 20 4.20 -2.08 -9.36
CA THR A 20 5.28 -1.64 -10.24
C THR A 20 6.47 -1.07 -9.47
N GLY A 21 6.35 -0.90 -8.16
CA GLY A 21 7.42 -0.43 -7.29
C GLY A 21 8.42 -1.54 -6.91
N GLU A 22 9.42 -1.16 -6.12
CA GLU A 22 10.38 -2.13 -5.60
C GLU A 22 9.72 -3.10 -4.60
N ALA A 23 10.15 -4.36 -4.60
CA ALA A 23 9.65 -5.34 -3.63
C ALA A 23 9.98 -4.95 -2.17
N VAL A 24 11.08 -4.20 -1.95
CA VAL A 24 11.42 -3.69 -0.61
C VAL A 24 10.39 -2.69 -0.09
N ASN A 25 9.81 -1.87 -0.98
CA ASN A 25 8.75 -0.92 -0.62
C ASN A 25 7.46 -1.66 -0.23
N MET A 26 7.11 -2.73 -0.95
CA MET A 26 5.99 -3.59 -0.55
C MET A 26 6.23 -4.23 0.82
N VAL A 27 7.42 -4.78 1.06
CA VAL A 27 7.76 -5.36 2.37
C VAL A 27 7.62 -4.30 3.47
N GLU A 28 8.15 -3.10 3.25
CA GLU A 28 8.04 -1.99 4.21
C GLU A 28 6.58 -1.60 4.50
N LEU A 29 5.74 -1.54 3.47
CA LEU A 29 4.30 -1.30 3.59
C LEU A 29 3.60 -2.38 4.42
N VAL A 30 3.87 -3.65 4.13
CA VAL A 30 3.26 -4.78 4.85
C VAL A 30 3.65 -4.77 6.33
N TYR A 31 4.92 -4.48 6.65
CA TYR A 31 5.33 -4.28 8.03
C TYR A 31 4.60 -3.10 8.67
N GLY A 32 4.46 -1.96 7.98
CA GLY A 32 3.66 -0.85 8.49
C GLY A 32 2.23 -1.25 8.84
N VAL A 33 1.55 -1.97 7.94
CA VAL A 33 0.19 -2.49 8.19
C VAL A 33 0.16 -3.45 9.37
N TYR A 34 1.12 -4.38 9.45
CA TYR A 34 1.21 -5.34 10.55
C TYR A 34 1.39 -4.64 11.91
N GLU A 35 2.31 -3.69 12.02
CA GLU A 35 2.58 -2.96 13.27
C GLU A 35 1.39 -2.11 13.75
N THR A 36 0.51 -1.66 12.83
CA THR A 36 -0.70 -0.92 13.23
C THR A 36 -1.80 -1.81 13.83
N GLY A 37 -1.73 -3.13 13.64
CA GLY A 37 -2.70 -4.08 14.19
C GLY A 37 -4.14 -3.92 13.67
N GLN A 38 -4.34 -3.21 12.56
CA GLN A 38 -5.69 -2.85 12.09
C GLN A 38 -6.39 -3.98 11.33
N VAL A 39 -5.68 -5.04 10.93
CA VAL A 39 -6.24 -6.15 10.17
C VAL A 39 -6.68 -7.26 11.13
N ASN A 40 -7.93 -7.71 11.00
CA ASN A 40 -8.54 -8.76 11.84
C ASN A 40 -8.39 -8.52 13.35
N GLY A 41 -8.39 -7.24 13.77
CA GLY A 41 -8.17 -6.86 15.18
C GLY A 41 -6.80 -7.28 15.70
N GLY A 42 -5.77 -7.24 14.85
CA GLY A 42 -4.38 -7.56 15.20
C GLY A 42 -4.06 -9.05 15.28
N LYS A 43 -4.97 -9.92 14.83
CA LYS A 43 -4.82 -11.38 14.94
C LYS A 43 -4.19 -12.04 13.72
N ILE A 44 -3.98 -11.29 12.64
CA ILE A 44 -3.36 -11.81 11.42
C ILE A 44 -1.85 -11.94 11.61
N SER A 45 -1.25 -13.01 11.09
CA SER A 45 0.20 -13.14 11.08
C SER A 45 0.84 -12.29 9.98
N LEU A 46 2.11 -11.93 10.17
CA LEU A 46 2.88 -11.23 9.15
C LEU A 46 2.97 -12.03 7.83
N SER A 47 3.10 -13.35 7.90
CA SER A 47 3.15 -14.23 6.72
C SER A 47 1.86 -14.20 5.91
N GLU A 48 0.69 -14.23 6.58
CA GLU A 48 -0.61 -14.15 5.91
C GLU A 48 -0.78 -12.79 5.22
N LEU A 49 -0.34 -11.70 5.86
CA LEU A 49 -0.33 -10.38 5.21
C LEU A 49 0.60 -10.36 3.99
N MET A 50 1.81 -10.91 4.09
CA MET A 50 2.71 -10.99 2.94
C MET A 50 2.05 -11.72 1.78
N GLU A 51 1.50 -12.92 2.03
CA GLU A 51 0.80 -13.69 1.00
C GLU A 51 -0.37 -12.93 0.38
N PHE A 52 -1.20 -12.29 1.21
CA PHE A 52 -2.31 -11.45 0.74
C PHE A 52 -1.84 -10.33 -0.18
N PHE A 53 -0.85 -9.53 0.24
CA PHE A 53 -0.34 -8.42 -0.57
C PHE A 53 0.36 -8.91 -1.84
N GLY A 54 1.05 -10.06 -1.78
CA GLY A 54 1.68 -10.70 -2.93
C GLY A 54 0.69 -11.20 -3.98
N GLN A 55 -0.54 -11.56 -3.58
CA GLN A 55 -1.62 -11.97 -4.50
C GLN A 55 -2.47 -10.79 -4.96
N ALA A 56 -2.83 -9.88 -4.06
CA ALA A 56 -3.68 -8.72 -4.34
C ALA A 56 -3.00 -7.72 -5.28
N LEU A 57 -1.67 -7.57 -5.15
CA LEU A 57 -0.83 -6.74 -6.00
C LEU A 57 0.38 -7.58 -6.43
N PRO A 58 0.27 -8.42 -7.48
CA PRO A 58 1.29 -9.37 -7.90
C PRO A 58 2.71 -8.79 -7.88
N VAL A 59 3.50 -9.25 -6.90
CA VAL A 59 4.90 -8.89 -6.68
C VAL A 59 5.67 -10.04 -6.04
N ASN A 60 6.92 -10.24 -6.46
CA ASN A 60 7.79 -11.19 -5.81
C ASN A 60 8.40 -10.58 -4.53
N ILE A 61 7.75 -10.87 -3.40
CA ILE A 61 8.19 -10.50 -2.04
C ILE A 61 8.87 -11.66 -1.30
N SER A 62 9.36 -12.67 -2.02
CA SER A 62 10.19 -13.70 -1.42
C SER A 62 11.40 -13.10 -0.69
N GLY A 63 11.79 -13.75 0.40
CA GLY A 63 12.87 -13.27 1.26
C GLY A 63 12.53 -12.00 2.05
N TYR A 64 11.26 -11.72 2.34
CA TYR A 64 10.82 -10.53 3.07
C TYR A 64 11.52 -10.34 4.42
N PHE A 65 11.89 -11.41 5.13
CA PHE A 65 12.71 -11.31 6.35
C PHE A 65 14.10 -10.72 6.10
N LYS A 66 14.77 -11.15 5.03
CA LYS A 66 16.09 -10.62 4.65
C LYS A 66 15.97 -9.17 4.22
N ARG A 67 14.98 -8.84 3.38
CA ARG A 67 14.70 -7.48 2.92
C ARG A 67 14.45 -6.54 4.10
N PHE A 68 13.67 -6.97 5.09
CA PHE A 68 13.44 -6.19 6.31
C PHE A 68 14.68 -6.08 7.19
N ALA A 69 15.51 -7.13 7.27
CA ALA A 69 16.80 -7.04 7.95
C ALA A 69 17.73 -6.01 7.27
N ASP A 70 17.70 -5.90 5.94
CA ASP A 70 18.46 -4.91 5.18
C ASP A 70 17.90 -3.49 5.41
N ILE A 71 16.58 -3.34 5.44
CA ILE A 71 15.89 -2.09 5.83
C ILE A 71 16.42 -1.60 7.20
N LYS A 72 16.46 -2.49 8.21
CA LYS A 72 16.93 -2.15 9.55
C LYS A 72 18.40 -1.70 9.60
N ARG A 73 19.23 -2.14 8.65
CA ARG A 73 20.67 -1.82 8.58
C ARG A 73 20.99 -0.55 7.78
N ARG A 74 20.00 0.08 7.14
CA ARG A 74 20.21 1.35 6.40
C ARG A 74 20.84 2.41 7.32
N LYS A 75 21.91 3.06 6.84
CA LYS A 75 22.63 4.15 7.54
C LYS A 75 22.45 5.51 6.87
N SER A 76 22.40 5.53 5.54
CA SER A 76 22.39 6.75 4.71
C SER A 76 21.00 7.28 4.38
N MET A 77 19.95 6.56 4.74
CA MET A 77 18.56 6.93 4.46
C MET A 77 17.67 6.44 5.60
N SER A 78 16.44 6.97 5.64
CA SER A 78 15.44 6.53 6.60
C SER A 78 15.21 5.02 6.54
N LYS A 79 15.02 4.42 7.72
CA LYS A 79 14.60 3.01 7.83
C LYS A 79 13.16 2.82 7.36
N THR A 80 12.35 3.88 7.34
CA THR A 80 10.96 3.91 6.87
C THR A 80 10.81 4.74 5.60
N ARG A 81 11.83 4.74 4.72
CA ARG A 81 11.90 5.57 3.51
C ARG A 81 10.59 5.60 2.70
N TYR A 82 9.98 4.43 2.45
CA TYR A 82 8.78 4.36 1.63
C TYR A 82 7.55 4.89 2.36
N LEU A 83 7.42 4.61 3.66
CA LEU A 83 6.34 5.16 4.47
C LEU A 83 6.46 6.68 4.63
N ASP A 84 7.68 7.19 4.77
CA ASP A 84 7.96 8.63 4.83
C ASP A 84 7.55 9.31 3.51
N GLU A 85 7.88 8.69 2.37
CA GLU A 85 7.46 9.16 1.04
C GLU A 85 5.93 9.18 0.90
N MET A 86 5.24 8.11 1.33
CA MET A 86 3.78 8.05 1.34
C MET A 86 3.17 9.17 2.20
N GLN A 87 3.70 9.37 3.41
CA GLN A 87 3.23 10.43 4.32
C GLN A 87 3.38 11.81 3.67
N GLN A 88 4.55 12.11 3.10
CA GLN A 88 4.82 13.38 2.44
C GLN A 88 3.87 13.63 1.27
N LEU A 89 3.65 12.64 0.41
CA LEU A 89 2.78 12.77 -0.76
C LEU A 89 1.32 12.96 -0.37
N VAL A 90 0.84 12.26 0.66
CA VAL A 90 -0.53 12.43 1.18
C VAL A 90 -0.70 13.79 1.83
N ALA A 91 0.25 14.21 2.69
CA ALA A 91 0.22 15.52 3.33
C ALA A 91 0.20 16.65 2.31
N LYS A 92 1.09 16.59 1.31
CA LYS A 92 1.11 17.55 0.20
C LYS A 92 -0.23 17.61 -0.53
N ARG A 93 -0.85 16.46 -0.80
CA ARG A 93 -2.15 16.43 -1.49
C ARG A 93 -3.25 17.11 -0.67
N ILE A 94 -3.23 16.98 0.66
CA ILE A 94 -4.16 17.67 1.56
C ILE A 94 -3.90 19.18 1.51
N GLU A 95 -2.64 19.60 1.65
CA GLU A 95 -2.25 21.01 1.57
C GLU A 95 -2.63 21.64 0.22
N ASP A 96 -2.38 20.94 -0.89
CA ASP A 96 -2.75 21.39 -2.25
C ASP A 96 -4.28 21.50 -2.42
N SER A 97 -5.07 20.68 -1.73
CA SER A 97 -6.54 20.76 -1.77
C SER A 97 -7.11 21.85 -0.86
N ASP A 98 -6.44 22.15 0.24
CA ASP A 98 -6.80 23.23 1.16
C ASP A 98 -6.20 24.59 0.74
N ALA A 99 -5.27 24.57 -0.22
CA ALA A 99 -4.66 25.76 -0.78
C ALA A 99 -5.74 26.66 -1.39
N TRP A 100 -5.80 27.89 -0.89
CA TRP A 100 -6.71 28.92 -1.35
C TRP A 100 -6.63 29.08 -2.88
N ASN A 101 -7.77 28.89 -3.56
CA ASN A 101 -7.88 29.16 -4.98
C ASN A 101 -8.41 30.60 -5.20
N PRO A 102 -7.68 31.47 -5.92
CA PRO A 102 -8.15 32.82 -6.26
C PRO A 102 -9.52 32.85 -6.95
N ASP A 103 -9.86 31.80 -7.69
CA ASP A 103 -11.15 31.70 -8.39
C ASP A 103 -12.32 31.34 -7.46
N ASP A 104 -12.06 30.83 -6.24
CA ASP A 104 -13.10 30.66 -5.22
C ASP A 104 -13.60 32.02 -4.71
N GLN A 105 -12.75 33.05 -4.73
CA GLN A 105 -13.15 34.41 -4.39
C GLN A 105 -14.08 35.02 -5.47
N LYS A 106 -13.80 34.78 -6.76
CA LYS A 106 -14.66 35.26 -7.87
C LYS A 106 -16.05 34.63 -7.83
N ARG A 107 -16.15 33.33 -7.52
CA ARG A 107 -17.45 32.64 -7.36
C ARG A 107 -18.22 33.10 -6.12
N LYS A 108 -17.51 33.43 -5.04
CA LYS A 108 -18.13 33.88 -3.77
C LYS A 108 -18.57 35.35 -3.80
N TYR A 109 -17.92 36.19 -4.60
CA TYR A 109 -18.19 37.64 -4.66
C TYR A 109 -18.65 38.16 -6.03
N GLY A 110 -18.82 37.29 -7.03
CA GLY A 110 -19.52 37.61 -8.28
C GLY A 110 -18.85 38.66 -9.16
N PHE A 111 -17.59 38.42 -9.54
CA PHE A 111 -16.91 39.15 -10.63
C PHE A 111 -16.42 38.18 -11.71
#